data_AF-A0A2V2DB39-F1
#
_entry.id   AF-A0A2V2DB39-F1
#
_cell.length_a   1.000
_cell.length_b   1.000
_cell.length_c   1.000
_cell.angle_alpha   90.00
_cell.angle_beta   90.00
_cell.angle_gamma   90.00
#
_symmetry.space_group_name_H-M   'P 1'
#
loop_
_entity.id
_entity.type
_entity.pdbx_description
1 polymer ?
#
loop_
_entity_poly.entity_id
_entity_poly.type
_entity_poly.pdbx_seq_one_letter_code
_entity_poly.pdbx_strand_id
1 'polypeptide(L)'
;MEISTQTRTVARGELEDCLNVRAARAACKACANYAKVWSCPPYPAGYLRFAIPKTCPEALLIRRRAKLAPGELDGKSAAETFKLLRRDFDPHVLDIERRTPGGFALLAGSCCNCLCDSGECPRKSGLPCPTPEKLRPSLESLGFDAEKILEKFFGERFFWGERPKELTLLAAVAIRSGSACTARHCETSDGGAHSGDFARPETDFADWLNKKAQ
;
A
#
# COMPACT_ATOMS: atom_id res chain seq x y z
N MET A 1 -9.45 -23.70 1.08
CA MET A 1 -8.78 -22.57 0.42
C MET A 1 -7.30 -22.74 0.60
N GLU A 2 -6.57 -22.92 -0.48
CA GLU A 2 -5.10 -23.01 -0.43
C GLU A 2 -4.54 -21.61 -0.61
N ILE A 3 -4.00 -21.04 0.47
CA ILE A 3 -3.36 -19.72 0.46
C ILE A 3 -1.84 -19.89 0.46
N SER A 4 -1.16 -19.19 -0.44
CA SER A 4 0.28 -19.04 -0.44
C SER A 4 0.67 -17.56 -0.44
N THR A 5 1.69 -17.21 0.34
CA THR A 5 2.28 -15.87 0.34
C THR A 5 3.75 -15.97 -0.04
N GLN A 6 4.19 -15.11 -0.95
CA GLN A 6 5.59 -14.98 -1.35
C GLN A 6 6.03 -13.53 -1.23
N THR A 7 7.32 -13.33 -1.01
CA THR A 7 7.91 -12.00 -0.95
C THR A 7 9.12 -11.91 -1.86
N ARG A 8 9.40 -10.71 -2.36
CA ARG A 8 10.59 -10.43 -3.17
C ARG A 8 11.03 -8.99 -2.97
N THR A 9 12.26 -8.80 -2.52
CA THR A 9 12.89 -7.47 -2.52
C THR A 9 13.32 -7.13 -3.94
N VAL A 10 13.02 -5.93 -4.39
CA VAL A 10 13.35 -5.43 -5.73
C VAL A 10 13.97 -4.05 -5.64
N ALA A 11 14.92 -3.75 -6.53
CA ALA A 11 15.44 -2.41 -6.67
C ALA A 11 14.38 -1.50 -7.32
N ARG A 12 14.42 -0.22 -6.97
CA ARG A 12 13.52 0.81 -7.53
C ARG A 12 13.55 0.81 -9.05
N GLY A 13 14.73 0.77 -9.65
CA GLY A 13 14.88 0.78 -11.11
C GLY A 13 14.16 -0.39 -11.79
N GLU A 14 14.19 -1.58 -11.18
CA GLU A 14 13.47 -2.74 -11.72
C GLU A 14 11.95 -2.59 -11.62
N LEU A 15 11.47 -1.91 -10.58
CA LEU A 15 10.05 -1.63 -10.37
C LEU A 15 9.54 -0.51 -11.30
N GLU A 16 10.40 0.45 -11.66
CA GLU A 16 10.09 1.52 -12.60
C GLU A 16 9.76 1.00 -14.00
N ASP A 17 10.33 -0.13 -14.42
CA ASP A 17 9.94 -0.83 -15.65
C ASP A 17 8.46 -1.24 -15.65
N CYS A 18 7.85 -1.39 -14.46
CA CYS A 18 6.45 -1.75 -14.30
C CYS A 18 5.53 -0.53 -14.23
N LEU A 19 6.02 0.70 -14.46
CA LEU A 19 5.16 1.88 -14.52
C LEU A 19 4.34 1.90 -15.81
N ASN A 20 3.03 2.05 -15.66
CA ASN A 20 2.10 2.31 -16.75
C ASN A 20 1.07 3.35 -16.30
N VAL A 21 1.56 4.58 -16.06
CA VAL A 21 0.76 5.66 -15.46
C VAL A 21 -0.52 5.94 -16.25
N ARG A 22 -0.48 5.82 -17.58
CA ARG A 22 -1.66 6.05 -18.43
C ARG A 22 -2.73 4.98 -18.21
N ALA A 23 -2.37 3.70 -18.30
CA ALA A 23 -3.32 2.60 -18.12
C ALA A 23 -3.83 2.55 -16.67
N ALA A 24 -2.94 2.67 -15.70
CA ALA A 24 -3.27 2.69 -14.28
C ALA A 24 -4.23 3.85 -13.94
N ARG A 25 -4.02 5.05 -14.50
CA ARG A 25 -4.93 6.18 -14.33
C ARG A 25 -6.29 5.93 -14.98
N ALA A 26 -6.34 5.29 -16.15
CA ALA A 26 -7.59 4.93 -16.80
C ALA A 26 -8.38 3.92 -15.96
N ALA A 27 -7.72 2.86 -15.50
CA ALA A 27 -8.31 1.85 -14.60
C ALA A 27 -8.80 2.48 -13.29
N CYS A 28 -7.99 3.35 -12.67
CA CYS A 28 -8.39 4.07 -11.47
C CYS A 28 -9.63 4.93 -11.71
N LYS A 29 -9.73 5.66 -12.83
CA LYS A 29 -10.91 6.49 -13.16
C LYS A 29 -12.19 5.66 -13.37
N ALA A 30 -12.06 4.43 -13.85
CA ALA A 30 -13.18 3.51 -14.01
C ALA A 30 -13.59 2.82 -12.69
N CYS A 31 -12.74 2.84 -11.66
CA CYS A 31 -13.02 2.23 -10.37
C CYS A 31 -14.05 3.03 -9.56
N ALA A 32 -14.96 2.32 -8.90
CA ALA A 32 -15.98 2.93 -8.04
C ALA A 32 -15.42 3.78 -6.88
N ASN A 33 -14.17 3.55 -6.47
CA ASN A 33 -13.47 4.25 -5.39
C ASN A 33 -12.80 5.57 -5.84
N TYR A 34 -12.69 5.82 -7.15
CA TYR A 34 -12.04 7.01 -7.68
C TYR A 34 -12.63 8.28 -7.08
N ALA A 35 -11.77 9.18 -6.59
CA ALA A 35 -12.14 10.42 -5.92
C ALA A 35 -13.05 10.29 -4.68
N LYS A 36 -13.38 9.07 -4.23
CA LYS A 36 -14.28 8.80 -3.09
C LYS A 36 -13.57 8.21 -1.87
N VAL A 37 -12.34 7.71 -2.04
CA VAL A 37 -11.51 7.17 -0.96
C VAL A 37 -10.18 7.90 -0.91
N TRP A 38 -9.71 8.32 0.28
CA TRP A 38 -8.47 9.10 0.43
C TRP A 38 -7.20 8.37 -0.02
N SER A 39 -7.16 7.04 0.04
CA SER A 39 -6.07 6.23 -0.51
C SER A 39 -6.13 6.04 -2.02
N CYS A 40 -7.11 6.58 -2.73
CA CYS A 40 -7.24 6.52 -4.18
C CYS A 40 -6.97 7.88 -4.84
N PRO A 41 -6.60 7.93 -6.13
CA PRO A 41 -6.44 9.19 -6.86
C PRO A 41 -7.79 9.90 -7.09
N PRO A 42 -7.77 11.21 -7.44
CA PRO A 42 -6.58 12.06 -7.54
C PRO A 42 -6.02 12.38 -6.15
N TYR A 43 -4.69 12.42 -6.03
CA TYR A 43 -4.05 12.83 -4.78
C TYR A 43 -3.78 14.32 -4.78
N PRO A 44 -3.86 14.99 -3.62
CA PRO A 44 -3.48 16.38 -3.55
C PRO A 44 -1.95 16.54 -3.71
N ALA A 45 -1.51 17.72 -4.14
CA ALA A 45 -0.14 17.97 -4.58
C ALA A 45 0.89 17.73 -3.47
N GLY A 46 1.85 16.82 -3.69
CA GLY A 46 2.89 16.48 -2.71
C GLY A 46 2.65 15.16 -1.97
N TYR A 47 1.41 14.64 -1.94
CA TYR A 47 1.11 13.33 -1.33
C TYR A 47 2.00 12.21 -1.90
N LEU A 48 2.15 12.15 -3.23
CA LEU A 48 2.95 11.13 -3.89
C LEU A 48 4.43 11.20 -3.50
N ARG A 49 4.96 12.42 -3.32
CA ARG A 49 6.35 12.64 -2.87
C ARG A 49 6.56 12.15 -1.44
N PHE A 50 5.53 12.24 -0.62
CA PHE A 50 5.52 11.72 0.75
C PHE A 50 5.39 10.19 0.80
N ALA A 51 4.40 9.63 0.09
CA ALA A 51 4.03 8.21 0.13
C ALA A 51 5.13 7.32 -0.46
N ILE A 52 5.70 7.69 -1.61
CA ILE A 52 6.89 7.03 -2.17
C ILE A 52 7.87 8.08 -2.69
N PRO A 53 8.80 8.53 -1.84
CA PRO A 53 9.86 9.42 -2.30
C PRO A 53 10.68 8.80 -3.41
N LYS A 54 11.29 9.66 -4.23
CA LYS A 54 12.33 9.26 -5.18
C LYS A 54 13.54 8.59 -4.51
N THR A 55 13.72 8.81 -3.21
CA THR A 55 14.82 8.29 -2.40
C THR A 55 14.55 6.91 -1.79
N CYS A 56 13.46 6.22 -2.15
CA CYS A 56 13.31 4.80 -1.81
C CYS A 56 14.11 3.96 -2.82
N PRO A 57 15.26 3.37 -2.44
CA PRO A 57 16.07 2.56 -3.35
C PRO A 57 15.45 1.20 -3.67
N GLU A 58 14.59 0.68 -2.78
CA GLU A 58 14.08 -0.69 -2.84
C GLU A 58 12.63 -0.76 -2.36
N ALA A 59 11.95 -1.84 -2.73
CA ALA A 59 10.67 -2.22 -2.17
C ALA A 59 10.63 -3.73 -1.91
N LEU A 60 10.01 -4.14 -0.82
CA LEU A 60 9.62 -5.53 -0.59
C LEU A 60 8.24 -5.76 -1.20
N LEU A 61 8.16 -6.50 -2.30
CA LEU A 61 6.90 -6.96 -2.88
C LEU A 61 6.36 -8.13 -2.08
N ILE A 62 5.05 -8.14 -1.83
CA ILE A 62 4.36 -9.18 -1.07
C ILE A 62 3.16 -9.62 -1.90
N ARG A 63 3.21 -10.86 -2.38
CA ARG A 63 2.16 -11.49 -3.19
C ARG A 63 1.45 -12.54 -2.36
N ARG A 64 0.13 -12.44 -2.22
CA ARG A 64 -0.71 -13.52 -1.70
C ARG A 64 -1.58 -14.07 -2.81
N ARG A 65 -1.62 -15.39 -2.93
CA ARG A 65 -2.41 -16.13 -3.90
C ARG A 65 -3.32 -17.08 -3.15
N ALA A 66 -4.60 -17.09 -3.50
CA ALA A 66 -5.61 -17.97 -2.93
C ALA A 66 -6.25 -18.78 -4.06
N LYS A 67 -6.01 -20.09 -4.08
CA LYS A 67 -6.73 -21.01 -4.95
C LYS A 67 -8.04 -21.39 -4.28
N LEU A 68 -9.11 -21.26 -5.04
CA LEU A 68 -10.47 -21.43 -4.58
C LEU A 68 -10.95 -22.83 -4.99
N ALA A 69 -11.29 -23.66 -4.01
CA ALA A 69 -11.92 -24.95 -4.31
C ALA A 69 -13.35 -24.73 -4.85
N PRO A 70 -13.90 -25.68 -5.63
CA PRO A 70 -15.31 -25.62 -6.02
C PRO A 70 -16.20 -25.48 -4.79
N GLY A 71 -17.16 -24.57 -4.83
CA GLY A 71 -18.11 -24.34 -3.72
C GLY A 71 -17.59 -23.48 -2.57
N GLU A 72 -16.28 -23.20 -2.52
CA GLU A 72 -15.63 -22.62 -1.34
C GLU A 72 -16.05 -21.19 -0.98
N LEU A 73 -16.64 -20.51 -1.95
CA LEU A 73 -17.12 -19.13 -1.83
C LEU A 73 -18.52 -18.97 -2.40
N ASP A 74 -19.29 -20.06 -2.44
CA ASP A 74 -20.66 -20.03 -2.95
C ASP A 74 -21.46 -18.91 -2.29
N GLY A 75 -22.13 -18.11 -3.13
CA GLY A 75 -22.88 -16.93 -2.70
C GLY A 75 -22.08 -15.64 -2.51
N LYS A 76 -20.73 -15.66 -2.62
CA LYS A 76 -19.89 -14.45 -2.50
C LYS A 76 -19.42 -13.97 -3.86
N SER A 77 -19.45 -12.65 -4.05
CA SER A 77 -18.82 -12.00 -5.20
C SER A 77 -17.28 -12.07 -5.13
N ALA A 78 -16.62 -11.84 -6.27
CA ALA A 78 -15.17 -11.67 -6.32
C ALA A 78 -14.69 -10.53 -5.39
N ALA A 79 -15.47 -9.45 -5.28
CA ALA A 79 -15.17 -8.32 -4.41
C ALA A 79 -15.25 -8.69 -2.91
N GLU A 80 -16.28 -9.45 -2.49
CA GLU A 80 -16.39 -9.92 -1.12
C GLU A 80 -15.26 -10.88 -0.75
N THR A 81 -14.91 -11.78 -1.66
CA THR A 81 -13.78 -12.68 -1.48
C THR A 81 -12.47 -11.92 -1.37
N PHE A 82 -12.25 -10.92 -2.22
CA PHE A 82 -11.08 -10.05 -2.15
C PHE A 82 -10.98 -9.35 -0.78
N LYS A 83 -12.10 -8.85 -0.24
CA LYS A 83 -12.14 -8.27 1.11
C LYS A 83 -11.79 -9.29 2.19
N LEU A 84 -12.30 -10.52 2.09
CA LEU A 84 -12.00 -11.59 3.05
C LEU A 84 -10.52 -11.95 3.07
N LEU A 85 -9.89 -12.08 1.90
CA LEU A 85 -8.47 -12.37 1.77
C LEU A 85 -7.57 -11.27 2.33
N ARG A 86 -8.08 -10.04 2.40
CA ARG A 86 -7.38 -8.88 2.94
C ARG A 86 -7.44 -8.74 4.46
N ARG A 87 -8.34 -9.48 5.14
CA ARG A 87 -8.60 -9.32 6.58
C ARG A 87 -7.36 -9.58 7.44
N ASP A 88 -6.58 -10.60 7.11
CA ASP A 88 -5.31 -10.93 7.77
C ASP A 88 -4.09 -10.52 6.93
N PHE A 89 -4.25 -10.33 5.61
CA PHE A 89 -3.17 -9.88 4.73
C PHE A 89 -2.73 -8.44 5.05
N ASP A 90 -3.67 -7.50 5.14
CA ASP A 90 -3.31 -6.10 5.35
C ASP A 90 -2.62 -5.91 6.72
N PRO A 91 -3.09 -6.48 7.85
CA PRO A 91 -2.34 -6.44 9.11
C PRO A 91 -0.95 -7.04 9.01
N HIS A 92 -0.77 -8.12 8.23
CA HIS A 92 0.54 -8.73 8.01
C HIS A 92 1.49 -7.77 7.26
N VAL A 93 1.02 -7.10 6.22
CA VAL A 93 1.81 -6.09 5.49
C VAL A 93 2.17 -4.91 6.41
N LEU A 94 1.24 -4.44 7.23
CA LEU A 94 1.47 -3.35 8.19
C LEU A 94 2.43 -3.75 9.32
N ASP A 95 2.44 -5.02 9.74
CA ASP A 95 3.42 -5.56 10.67
C ASP A 95 4.83 -5.64 10.05
N ILE A 96 4.92 -5.93 8.76
CA ILE A 96 6.20 -5.82 8.02
C ILE A 96 6.65 -4.36 7.95
N GLU A 97 5.77 -3.41 7.59
CA GLU A 97 6.08 -1.98 7.61
C GLU A 97 6.63 -1.54 8.96
N ARG A 98 5.93 -1.87 10.06
CA ARG A 98 6.35 -1.51 11.42
C ARG A 98 7.75 -2.01 11.78
N ARG A 99 8.12 -3.20 11.30
CA ARG A 99 9.44 -3.81 11.55
C ARG A 99 10.51 -3.38 10.55
N THR A 100 10.12 -2.68 9.48
CA THR A 100 11.03 -2.23 8.42
C THR A 100 11.34 -0.75 8.67
N PRO A 101 12.56 -0.41 9.11
CA PRO A 101 12.89 0.98 9.34
C PRO A 101 12.72 1.81 8.06
N GLY A 102 11.99 2.93 8.13
CA GLY A 102 11.69 3.76 6.97
C GLY A 102 10.78 3.11 5.94
N GLY A 103 10.13 2.00 6.30
CA GLY A 103 9.12 1.32 5.51
C GLY A 103 7.85 2.14 5.36
N PHE A 104 7.20 2.02 4.21
CA PHE A 104 5.87 2.54 3.96
C PHE A 104 5.07 1.54 3.14
N ALA A 105 3.96 1.00 3.68
CA ALA A 105 3.17 0.00 2.99
C ALA A 105 2.35 0.58 1.83
N LEU A 106 2.16 -0.26 0.83
CA LEU A 106 1.22 -0.10 -0.27
C LEU A 106 0.31 -1.32 -0.23
N LEU A 107 -0.98 -1.12 0.03
CA LEU A 107 -1.94 -2.22 0.19
C LEU A 107 -2.61 -2.57 -1.14
N ALA A 108 -3.15 -3.78 -1.26
CA ALA A 108 -3.79 -4.25 -2.48
C ALA A 108 -5.11 -3.50 -2.77
N GLY A 109 -5.14 -2.54 -3.69
CA GLY A 109 -6.35 -1.80 -4.10
C GLY A 109 -6.61 -0.48 -3.34
N SER A 110 -7.51 -0.48 -2.36
CA SER A 110 -7.82 0.72 -1.54
C SER A 110 -7.68 0.45 -0.06
N CYS A 111 -7.98 1.40 0.82
CA CYS A 111 -8.17 1.10 2.25
C CYS A 111 -9.38 0.17 2.42
N CYS A 112 -9.18 -1.16 2.48
CA CYS A 112 -10.25 -2.13 2.75
C CYS A 112 -10.50 -2.30 4.24
N ASN A 113 -9.48 -2.08 5.06
CA ASN A 113 -9.58 -2.01 6.51
C ASN A 113 -9.40 -0.56 6.92
N CYS A 114 -10.31 0.32 6.49
CA CYS A 114 -10.25 1.72 6.92
C CYS A 114 -10.21 1.73 8.45
N LEU A 115 -9.12 2.28 8.99
CA LEU A 115 -8.97 2.50 10.44
C LEU A 115 -9.76 3.73 10.88
N CYS A 116 -10.78 4.11 10.10
CA CYS A 116 -11.73 5.16 10.38
C CYS A 116 -12.97 4.50 10.99
N ASP A 117 -13.31 4.88 12.21
CA ASP A 117 -14.43 4.28 12.97
C ASP A 117 -15.80 4.55 12.32
N SER A 118 -15.86 5.42 11.31
CA SER A 118 -17.09 5.87 10.64
C SER A 118 -17.68 4.90 9.62
N GLY A 119 -17.00 3.82 9.24
CA GLY A 119 -17.47 2.84 8.24
C GLY A 119 -17.55 3.35 6.78
N GLU A 120 -17.66 4.66 6.57
CA GLU A 120 -17.56 5.33 5.28
C GLU A 120 -16.37 6.30 5.22
N CYS A 121 -15.73 6.40 4.05
CA CYS A 121 -14.63 7.34 3.86
C CYS A 121 -15.14 8.79 3.80
N PRO A 122 -14.65 9.70 4.67
CA PRO A 122 -15.11 11.09 4.76
C PRO A 122 -14.84 11.91 3.49
N ARG A 123 -13.96 11.42 2.61
CA ARG A 123 -13.68 12.05 1.32
C ARG A 123 -14.94 12.26 0.48
N LYS A 124 -15.91 11.34 0.54
CA LYS A 124 -17.18 11.48 -0.18
C LYS A 124 -17.92 12.78 0.19
N SER A 125 -17.75 13.23 1.43
CA SER A 125 -18.36 14.43 1.99
C SER A 125 -17.41 15.63 1.97
N GLY A 126 -16.27 15.53 1.28
CA GLY A 126 -15.25 16.58 1.25
C GLY A 126 -14.46 16.75 2.54
N LEU A 127 -14.65 15.86 3.52
CA LEU A 127 -14.02 15.96 4.84
C LEU A 127 -12.63 15.30 4.87
N PRO A 128 -11.69 15.81 5.68
CA PRO A 128 -10.36 15.24 5.81
C PRO A 128 -10.41 13.81 6.36
N CYS A 129 -9.36 13.03 6.07
CA CYS A 129 -9.20 11.73 6.71
C CYS A 129 -8.95 11.94 8.22
N PRO A 130 -9.64 11.25 9.14
CA PRO A 130 -9.39 11.35 10.57
C PRO A 130 -8.11 10.64 11.00
N THR A 131 -7.58 9.76 10.14
CA THR A 131 -6.37 8.97 10.36
C THR A 131 -5.42 9.06 9.16
N PRO A 132 -4.99 10.28 8.79
CA PRO A 132 -4.15 10.51 7.62
C PRO A 132 -2.86 9.67 7.65
N GLU A 133 -2.22 9.55 8.81
CA GLU A 133 -0.99 8.80 9.05
C GLU A 133 -1.11 7.29 8.73
N LYS A 134 -2.34 6.77 8.72
CA LYS A 134 -2.67 5.37 8.40
C LYS A 134 -3.06 5.16 6.93
N LEU A 135 -3.09 6.21 6.12
CA LEU A 135 -3.40 6.08 4.69
C LEU A 135 -2.30 5.29 3.97
N ARG A 136 -2.70 4.20 3.32
CA ARG A 136 -1.83 3.38 2.46
C ARG A 136 -2.47 3.30 1.07
N PRO A 137 -1.85 3.91 0.04
CA PRO A 137 -2.29 3.78 -1.34
C PRO A 137 -1.93 2.38 -1.87
N SER A 138 -2.39 2.02 -3.05
CA SER A 138 -1.92 0.81 -3.76
C SER A 138 -0.87 1.13 -4.81
N LEU A 139 -0.19 0.09 -5.30
CA LEU A 139 0.73 0.23 -6.43
C LEU A 139 0.04 0.83 -7.67
N GLU A 140 -1.15 0.35 -8.02
CA GLU A 140 -1.92 0.79 -9.19
C GLU A 140 -2.35 2.25 -9.06
N SER A 141 -2.75 2.64 -7.85
CA SER A 141 -3.15 4.01 -7.55
C SER A 141 -2.01 5.02 -7.75
N LEU A 142 -0.75 4.55 -7.69
CA LEU A 142 0.48 5.31 -7.92
C LEU A 142 1.02 5.18 -9.34
N GLY A 143 0.37 4.39 -10.20
CA GLY A 143 0.73 4.27 -11.62
C GLY A 143 1.47 2.98 -12.00
N PHE A 144 1.67 2.05 -11.06
CA PHE A 144 2.29 0.76 -11.36
C PHE A 144 1.29 -0.21 -11.99
N ASP A 145 1.79 -1.06 -12.88
CA ASP A 145 1.07 -2.15 -13.51
C ASP A 145 1.23 -3.42 -12.66
N ALA A 146 0.17 -3.77 -11.92
CA ALA A 146 0.19 -4.92 -11.03
C ALA A 146 0.37 -6.25 -11.79
N GLU A 147 -0.19 -6.38 -12.99
CA GLU A 147 -0.05 -7.59 -13.80
C GLU A 147 1.39 -7.77 -14.24
N LYS A 148 2.03 -6.69 -14.71
CA LYS A 148 3.45 -6.70 -15.09
C LYS A 148 4.37 -6.99 -13.90
N ILE A 149 4.05 -6.49 -12.70
CA ILE A 149 4.78 -6.82 -11.47
C ILE A 149 4.68 -8.32 -11.17
N LEU A 150 3.47 -8.89 -11.22
CA LEU A 150 3.23 -10.30 -10.96
C LEU A 150 3.95 -11.20 -11.98
N GLU A 151 3.91 -10.84 -13.25
CA GLU A 151 4.61 -11.55 -14.32
C GLU A 151 6.12 -11.49 -14.12
N LYS A 152 6.69 -10.29 -13.98
CA LYS A 152 8.14 -10.07 -13.90
C LYS A 152 8.78 -10.70 -12.65
N PHE A 153 8.13 -10.55 -11.49
CA PHE A 153 8.76 -10.86 -10.21
C PHE A 153 8.29 -12.17 -9.57
N PHE A 154 7.12 -12.67 -9.96
CA PHE A 154 6.55 -13.91 -9.43
C PHE A 154 6.30 -14.97 -10.52
N GLY A 155 6.51 -14.65 -11.80
CA GLY A 155 6.31 -15.58 -12.91
C GLY A 155 4.83 -15.90 -13.17
N GLU A 156 3.92 -14.98 -12.80
CA GLU A 156 2.49 -15.23 -12.80
C GLU A 156 1.77 -14.41 -13.86
N ARG A 157 0.96 -15.06 -14.69
CA ARG A 157 0.03 -14.36 -15.58
C ARG A 157 -1.30 -14.19 -14.86
N PHE A 158 -1.79 -12.95 -14.81
CA PHE A 158 -3.06 -12.62 -14.19
C PHE A 158 -4.21 -13.08 -15.10
N PHE A 159 -5.17 -13.83 -14.55
CA PHE A 159 -6.35 -14.25 -15.29
C PHE A 159 -7.57 -13.48 -14.80
N TRP A 160 -8.13 -12.63 -15.66
CA TRP A 160 -9.43 -12.01 -15.42
C TRP A 160 -10.54 -13.00 -15.84
N GLY A 161 -11.48 -13.29 -14.95
CA GLY A 161 -12.65 -14.11 -15.23
C GLY A 161 -13.77 -13.85 -14.23
N GLU A 162 -15.04 -14.06 -14.63
CA GLU A 162 -16.22 -13.74 -13.80
C GLU A 162 -16.31 -14.55 -12.50
N ARG A 163 -15.69 -15.74 -12.48
CA ARG A 163 -15.47 -16.56 -11.29
C ARG A 163 -14.01 -16.98 -11.24
N PRO A 164 -13.13 -16.18 -10.60
CA PRO A 164 -11.74 -16.55 -10.50
C PRO A 164 -11.62 -17.89 -9.78
N LYS A 165 -10.95 -18.87 -10.40
CA LYS A 165 -10.45 -20.07 -9.69
C LYS A 165 -9.32 -19.72 -8.72
N GLU A 166 -8.77 -18.52 -8.86
CA GLU A 166 -7.66 -18.00 -8.09
C GLU A 166 -7.77 -16.48 -7.94
N LEU A 167 -7.49 -15.97 -6.75
CA LEU A 167 -7.34 -14.55 -6.49
C LEU A 167 -5.92 -14.23 -6.04
N THR A 168 -5.41 -13.10 -6.51
CA THR A 168 -4.08 -12.60 -6.14
C THR A 168 -4.19 -11.21 -5.52
N LEU A 169 -3.59 -11.05 -4.35
CA LEU A 169 -3.33 -9.76 -3.72
C LEU A 169 -1.87 -9.41 -3.92
N LEU A 170 -1.63 -8.16 -4.33
CA LEU A 170 -0.29 -7.60 -4.43
C LEU A 170 -0.18 -6.38 -3.51
N ALA A 171 0.79 -6.41 -2.62
CA ALA A 171 1.18 -5.31 -1.75
C ALA A 171 2.68 -5.07 -1.87
N ALA A 172 3.14 -3.96 -1.31
CA ALA A 172 4.57 -3.70 -1.16
C ALA A 172 4.86 -2.93 0.12
N VAL A 173 6.12 -2.94 0.55
CA VAL A 173 6.67 -1.99 1.53
C VAL A 173 7.81 -1.27 0.85
N ALA A 174 7.65 0.02 0.56
CA ALA A 174 8.71 0.86 0.03
C ALA A 174 9.70 1.19 1.15
N ILE A 175 10.99 1.07 0.89
CA ILE A 175 12.05 1.21 1.90
C ILE A 175 12.87 2.46 1.59
N ARG A 176 12.99 3.39 2.53
CA ARG A 176 13.80 4.62 2.40
C ARG A 176 15.24 4.38 2.84
N SER A 177 16.22 4.92 2.11
CA SER A 177 17.61 5.01 2.60
C SER A 177 17.68 6.00 3.78
N GLY A 178 18.34 5.61 4.87
CA GLY A 178 18.63 6.51 6.00
C GLY A 178 17.85 6.23 7.30
N SER A 179 17.02 5.20 7.34
CA SER A 179 16.30 4.76 8.55
C SER A 179 17.06 3.71 9.37
N ALA A 180 18.38 3.61 9.26
CA ALA A 180 19.17 2.72 10.09
C ALA A 180 19.21 3.23 11.54
N CYS A 181 18.13 3.03 12.31
CA CYS A 181 18.28 2.84 13.75
C CYS A 181 18.73 1.39 13.93
N THR A 182 20.04 1.16 13.84
CA THR A 182 20.62 -0.13 14.19
C THR A 182 20.34 -0.38 15.66
N ALA A 183 19.63 -1.46 15.97
CA ALA A 183 19.41 -1.98 17.31
C ALA A 183 20.71 -2.50 17.97
N ARG A 184 21.76 -1.67 18.02
CA ARG A 184 23.08 -2.03 18.55
C ARG A 184 23.71 -0.99 19.49
N HIS A 185 23.01 0.09 19.85
CA HIS A 185 23.50 1.06 20.84
C HIS A 185 22.37 1.49 21.80
N CYS A 186 21.79 0.51 22.49
CA CYS A 186 21.02 0.76 23.70
C CYS A 186 21.86 0.31 24.89
N GLU A 187 22.99 0.97 25.12
CA GLU A 187 23.75 0.89 26.37
C GLU A 187 24.61 2.15 26.50
N THR A 188 24.15 3.01 27.41
CA THR A 188 24.88 4.04 28.17
C THR A 188 25.88 4.94 27.45
N SER A 189 25.65 6.26 27.42
CA SER A 189 26.39 7.25 28.22
C SER A 189 26.08 8.69 27.77
N ASP A 190 26.18 9.58 28.74
CA ASP A 190 25.75 10.97 28.74
C ASP A 190 26.29 11.87 27.63
N GLY A 191 25.49 12.90 27.31
CA GLY A 191 25.99 14.24 27.04
C GLY A 191 26.32 14.58 25.58
N GLY A 192 25.49 15.42 24.96
CA GLY A 192 25.87 16.19 23.77
C GLY A 192 24.76 16.27 22.73
N ALA A 193 23.90 17.28 22.88
CA ALA A 193 22.87 17.60 21.90
C ALA A 193 23.48 18.06 20.56
N HIS A 194 23.38 17.21 19.54
CA HIS A 194 23.19 17.62 18.15
C HIS A 194 22.20 16.65 17.49
N SER A 195 20.94 16.77 17.90
CA SER A 195 19.80 16.18 17.21
C SER A 195 19.58 16.94 15.90
N GLY A 196 20.23 16.48 14.82
CA GLY A 196 19.69 16.70 13.49
C GLY A 196 18.34 15.97 13.43
N ASP A 197 17.25 16.73 13.44
CA ASP A 197 15.87 16.25 13.41
C ASP A 197 15.63 15.27 12.25
N PHE A 198 15.75 13.97 12.54
CA PHE A 198 15.11 12.90 11.76
C PHE A 198 13.82 12.47 12.47
N ALA A 199 13.05 13.46 12.93
CA ALA A 199 11.67 13.23 13.33
C ALA A 199 10.93 12.58 12.14
N ARG A 200 10.19 11.51 12.41
CA ARG A 200 9.29 10.91 11.43
C ARG A 200 8.41 12.01 10.85
N PRO A 201 8.24 12.11 9.52
CA PRO A 201 7.37 13.11 8.88
C PRO A 201 5.86 12.80 9.09
N GLU A 202 5.50 12.08 10.16
CA GLU A 202 4.12 11.73 10.52
C GLU A 202 3.29 12.99 10.82
N THR A 203 3.89 14.04 11.39
CA THR A 203 3.22 15.31 11.72
C THR A 203 2.96 16.20 10.49
N ASP A 204 3.93 16.34 9.58
CA ASP A 204 3.82 17.21 8.40
C ASP A 204 2.74 16.72 7.42
N PHE A 205 2.57 15.40 7.29
CA PHE A 205 1.54 14.85 6.40
C PHE A 205 0.11 15.01 6.93
N ALA A 206 -0.10 14.75 8.23
CA ALA A 206 -1.40 14.94 8.87
C ALA A 206 -1.80 16.42 8.84
N ASP A 207 -0.88 17.31 9.19
CA ASP A 207 -1.09 18.75 9.13
C ASP A 207 -1.36 19.25 7.71
N TRP A 208 -0.65 18.72 6.72
CA TRP A 208 -0.87 19.05 5.32
C TRP A 208 -2.26 18.61 4.82
N LEU A 209 -2.71 17.40 5.16
CA LEU A 209 -4.06 16.94 4.80
C LEU A 209 -5.14 17.79 5.48
N ASN A 210 -4.94 18.16 6.74
CA ASN A 210 -5.88 18.98 7.49
C ASN A 210 -5.97 20.41 6.94
N LYS A 211 -4.86 21.01 6.49
CA LYS A 211 -4.80 22.38 5.92
C LYS A 211 -5.37 22.48 4.50
N LYS A 212 -5.42 21.38 3.74
CA LYS A 212 -5.89 21.36 2.34
C LYS A 212 -7.36 20.92 2.17
N ALA A 213 -8.02 20.51 3.25
CA ALA A 213 -9.44 20.17 3.27
C ALA A 213 -10.35 21.39 3.60
N GLN A 214 -9.77 22.58 3.76
CA GLN A 214 -10.45 23.87 3.89
C GLN A 214 -10.36 24.62 2.56
#